data_AF-A0A1Y0IQP8-F1
#
_entry.id   AF-A0A1Y0IQP8-F1
#
_cell.length_a   1.000
_cell.length_b   1.000
_cell.length_c   1.000
_cell.angle_alpha   90.00
_cell.angle_beta   90.00
_cell.angle_gamma   90.00
#
_symmetry.space_group_name_H-M   'P 1'
#
loop_
_entity.id
_entity.type
_entity.pdbx_description
1 polymer ?
#
loop_
_entity_poly.entity_id
_entity_poly.type
_entity_poly.pdbx_seq_one_letter_code
_entity_poly.pdbx_strand_id
1 'polypeptide(L)'
;MIHCQEVQEAIWSADLTPEMIEHVLSCPSCQQEQKLVQGVGMTLDLEEIPMPSRSLLPSNTEIAKAVNAHRWRRFSRIATAGVAAACVLFLAVQVPGYLSQPSMDKGMMSIAGDAPAQHEMSNENDRLNDTSAFDTSGTQKLDTANSASHALNPKITELLSKYSWTPSGEPSHQQTVTIPETFQDQPGVFPLGLYWAQHNLYSKDIGHDLTRYQGETVVAHTIQLKEMWDDGLKMNTNAIVLEKDGEVVGAWLEKGSEMAASLRKRDFVDLAGASWDEWLQAQGYVSYTEGPDAEMKDWTPQQVILKYFEAIQNGGYATAYNLYSKAYQSTYWHYETGQTLIAKDWSTGGLSPQNMSFAKVIDLQAVKTPDVWAPSESYRGSRLGRQLVGEQQYQVTVDVKYKTQTEQTDGINALYIGVVKESKEAPWKIQWIDSSVH
;
A
#
# COMPACT_ATOMS: atom_id res chain seq x y z
N MET A 1 42.70 14.58 -3.60
CA MET A 1 43.39 13.28 -3.69
C MET A 1 43.09 12.55 -2.41
N ILE A 2 42.12 11.63 -2.43
CA ILE A 2 41.63 10.95 -1.23
C ILE A 2 42.74 10.06 -0.70
N HIS A 3 43.00 10.12 0.61
CA HIS A 3 44.05 9.32 1.24
C HIS A 3 43.50 7.94 1.59
N CYS A 4 44.27 6.87 1.30
CA CYS A 4 43.82 5.50 1.56
C CYS A 4 43.44 5.27 3.02
N GLN A 5 44.09 5.96 3.97
CA GLN A 5 43.77 5.86 5.39
C GLN A 5 42.32 6.29 5.70
N GLU A 6 41.86 7.41 5.14
CA GLU A 6 40.51 7.92 5.35
C GLU A 6 39.46 6.95 4.76
N VAL A 7 39.77 6.38 3.59
CA VAL A 7 38.91 5.37 2.94
C VAL A 7 38.85 4.09 3.77
N GLN A 8 39.98 3.64 4.31
CA GLN A 8 40.04 2.44 5.15
C GLN A 8 39.24 2.63 6.45
N GLU A 9 39.36 3.79 7.12
CA GLU A 9 38.53 4.11 8.28
C GLU A 9 37.03 4.11 7.94
N ALA A 10 36.65 4.69 6.79
CA ALA A 10 35.28 4.70 6.29
C ALA A 10 34.74 3.30 5.93
N ILE A 11 35.59 2.38 5.45
CA ILE A 11 35.23 0.97 5.21
C ILE A 11 34.80 0.29 6.53
N TRP A 12 35.51 0.55 7.63
CA TRP A 12 35.21 -0.05 8.94
C TRP A 12 33.99 0.57 9.64
N SER A 13 33.68 1.83 9.36
CA SER A 13 32.47 2.51 9.88
C SER A 13 31.25 2.40 8.99
N ALA A 14 31.37 1.78 7.81
CA ALA A 14 30.35 1.71 6.76
C ALA A 14 29.85 3.08 6.26
N ASP A 15 30.69 4.12 6.32
CA ASP A 15 30.34 5.49 5.93
C ASP A 15 31.09 5.93 4.66
N LEU A 16 30.88 5.19 3.56
CA LEU A 16 31.56 5.42 2.29
C LEU A 16 30.81 6.43 1.42
N THR A 17 31.49 7.54 1.07
CA THR A 17 31.00 8.51 0.08
C THR A 17 31.19 7.99 -1.36
N PRO A 18 30.46 8.50 -2.36
CA PRO A 18 30.61 8.08 -3.75
C PRO A 18 32.04 8.18 -4.29
N GLU A 19 32.77 9.23 -3.93
CA GLU A 19 34.17 9.41 -4.36
C GLU A 19 35.11 8.40 -3.69
N MET A 20 34.81 8.00 -2.45
CA MET A 20 35.55 6.94 -1.76
C MET A 20 35.26 5.57 -2.39
N ILE A 21 34.04 5.31 -2.84
CA ILE A 21 33.70 4.06 -3.56
C ILE A 21 34.51 3.95 -4.85
N GLU A 22 34.61 5.01 -5.65
CA GLU A 22 35.46 5.04 -6.84
C GLU A 22 36.95 4.81 -6.51
N HIS A 23 37.41 5.34 -5.37
CA HIS A 23 38.76 5.07 -4.87
C HIS A 23 38.95 3.60 -4.48
N VAL A 24 37.98 2.98 -3.79
CA VAL A 24 38.03 1.55 -3.45
C VAL A 24 38.09 0.71 -4.72
N LEU A 25 37.32 1.03 -5.75
CA LEU A 25 37.33 0.29 -7.02
C LEU A 25 38.67 0.39 -7.77
N SER A 26 39.45 1.44 -7.55
CA SER A 26 40.71 1.69 -8.26
C SER A 26 41.98 1.41 -7.42
N CYS A 27 41.87 1.29 -6.10
CA CYS A 27 43.01 1.12 -5.18
C CYS A 27 43.09 -0.31 -4.59
N PRO A 28 44.10 -1.13 -4.96
CA PRO A 28 44.23 -2.50 -4.47
C PRO A 28 44.28 -2.65 -2.94
N SER A 29 44.90 -1.69 -2.24
CA SER A 29 44.98 -1.70 -0.77
C SER A 29 43.60 -1.54 -0.12
N CYS A 30 42.74 -0.68 -0.69
CA CYS A 30 41.40 -0.45 -0.14
C CYS A 30 40.45 -1.62 -0.50
N GLN A 31 40.63 -2.25 -1.67
CA GLN A 31 39.89 -3.48 -2.01
C GLN A 31 40.20 -4.63 -1.06
N GLN A 32 41.47 -4.78 -0.67
CA GLN A 32 41.88 -5.81 0.27
C GLN A 32 41.26 -5.58 1.65
N GLU A 33 41.22 -4.32 2.11
CA GLU A 33 40.57 -3.95 3.36
C GLU A 33 39.05 -4.21 3.33
N GLN A 34 38.38 -3.86 2.23
CA GLN A 34 36.95 -4.15 2.05
C GLN A 34 36.64 -5.65 2.11
N LYS A 35 37.47 -6.47 1.46
CA LYS A 35 37.34 -7.94 1.53
C LYS A 35 37.59 -8.48 2.94
N LEU A 36 38.50 -7.87 3.69
CA LEU A 36 38.76 -8.25 5.08
C LEU A 36 37.53 -7.97 5.96
N VAL A 37 36.94 -6.78 5.88
CA VAL A 37 35.75 -6.42 6.64
C VAL A 37 34.56 -7.30 6.28
N GLN A 38 34.35 -7.59 4.99
CA GLN A 38 33.32 -8.54 4.55
C GLN A 38 33.57 -9.95 5.12
N GLY A 39 34.82 -10.41 5.16
CA GLY A 39 35.20 -11.69 5.76
C GLY A 39 34.94 -11.76 7.26
N VAL A 40 35.21 -10.68 8.00
CA VAL A 40 34.92 -10.58 9.44
C VAL A 40 33.41 -10.60 9.69
N GLY A 41 32.61 -9.86 8.91
CA GLY A 41 31.15 -9.87 9.00
C GLY A 41 30.57 -11.28 8.85
N MET A 42 30.97 -12.00 7.80
CA MET A 42 30.53 -13.40 7.60
C MET A 42 30.98 -14.34 8.71
N THR A 43 32.13 -14.09 9.35
CA THR A 43 32.61 -14.93 10.46
C THR A 43 31.83 -14.66 11.73
N LEU A 44 31.50 -13.39 12.01
CA LEU A 44 30.67 -13.01 13.17
C LEU A 44 29.24 -13.52 13.03
N ASP A 45 28.67 -13.57 11.82
CA ASP A 45 27.34 -14.14 11.57
C ASP A 45 27.26 -15.65 11.84
N LEU A 46 28.41 -16.34 11.83
CA LEU A 46 28.50 -17.79 12.11
C LEU A 46 28.78 -18.11 13.58
N GLU A 47 29.22 -17.14 14.38
CA GLU A 47 29.40 -17.32 15.82
C GLU A 47 28.07 -17.12 16.55
N GLU A 48 27.59 -18.17 17.23
CA GLU A 48 26.44 -18.05 18.13
C GLU A 48 26.80 -17.08 19.27
N ILE A 49 26.26 -15.86 19.21
CA ILE A 49 26.37 -14.91 20.32
C ILE A 49 25.69 -15.56 21.54
N PRO A 50 26.44 -15.90 22.60
CA PRO A 50 25.87 -16.58 23.75
C PRO A 50 24.79 -15.67 24.36
N MET A 51 23.58 -16.22 24.51
CA MET A 51 22.49 -15.48 25.15
C MET A 51 22.97 -15.00 26.53
N PRO A 52 22.78 -13.71 26.87
CA PRO A 52 23.18 -13.20 28.16
C PRO A 52 22.48 -14.02 29.26
N SER A 53 23.28 -14.60 30.16
CA SER A 53 22.82 -15.49 31.23
C SER A 53 21.93 -14.80 32.28
N ARG A 54 21.77 -13.48 32.16
CA ARG A 54 20.77 -12.68 32.88
C ARG A 54 20.11 -11.71 31.93
N SER A 55 18.78 -11.71 31.94
CA SER A 55 17.95 -10.69 31.33
C SER A 55 18.37 -9.31 31.85
N LEU A 56 18.76 -8.41 30.94
CA LEU A 56 18.95 -6.99 31.24
C LEU A 56 17.59 -6.27 31.44
N LEU A 57 16.48 -6.95 31.17
CA LEU A 57 15.16 -6.41 31.45
C LEU A 57 14.88 -6.53 32.95
N PRO A 58 14.54 -5.41 33.63
CA PRO A 58 14.05 -5.46 34.99
C PRO A 58 12.82 -6.37 35.07
N SER A 59 12.59 -6.96 36.24
CA SER A 59 11.47 -7.86 36.44
C SER A 59 10.14 -7.18 36.08
N ASN A 60 9.14 -7.95 35.61
CA ASN A 60 7.79 -7.43 35.34
C ASN A 60 7.20 -6.67 36.54
N THR A 61 7.60 -7.05 37.76
CA THR A 61 7.26 -6.36 39.00
C THR A 61 7.88 -4.98 39.12
N GLU A 62 9.14 -4.79 38.70
CA GLU A 62 9.81 -3.49 38.68
C GLU A 62 9.25 -2.58 37.59
N ILE A 63 8.94 -3.13 36.42
CA ILE A 63 8.28 -2.41 35.32
C ILE A 63 6.90 -1.92 35.77
N ALA A 64 6.07 -2.80 36.34
CA ALA A 64 4.75 -2.45 36.85
C ALA A 64 4.81 -1.39 37.97
N LYS A 65 5.82 -1.47 38.84
CA LYS A 65 6.05 -0.48 39.90
C LYS A 65 6.43 0.89 39.34
N ALA A 66 7.31 0.94 38.33
CA ALA A 66 7.71 2.17 37.66
C ALA A 66 6.54 2.84 36.91
N VAL A 67 5.74 2.04 36.18
CA VAL A 67 4.56 2.51 35.44
C VAL A 67 3.50 3.08 36.41
N ASN A 68 3.22 2.37 37.51
CA ASN A 68 2.27 2.86 38.52
C ASN A 68 2.76 4.14 39.22
N ALA A 69 4.05 4.23 39.52
CA ALA A 69 4.64 5.45 40.08
C ALA A 69 4.53 6.65 39.11
N HIS A 70 4.68 6.42 37.81
CA HIS A 70 4.54 7.47 36.79
C HIS A 70 3.08 7.89 36.58
N ARG A 71 2.13 6.94 36.59
CA ARG A 71 0.69 7.19 36.47
C ARG A 71 0.17 8.09 37.60
N TRP A 72 0.64 7.86 38.82
CA TRP A 72 0.30 8.67 39.99
C TRP A 72 0.80 10.12 39.91
N ARG A 73 2.00 10.35 39.37
CA ARG A 73 2.54 11.71 39.16
C ARG A 73 1.74 12.51 38.13
N ARG A 74 1.16 11.85 37.12
CA ARG A 74 0.33 12.50 36.10
C ARG A 74 -1.02 12.95 36.68
N PHE A 75 -1.63 12.11 37.53
CA PHE A 75 -2.87 12.46 38.24
C PHE A 75 -2.69 13.62 39.21
N SER A 76 -1.56 13.68 39.94
CA SER A 76 -1.32 14.76 40.90
C SER A 76 -1.16 16.13 40.22
N ARG A 77 -0.55 16.18 39.01
CA ARG A 77 -0.38 17.41 38.23
C ARG A 77 -1.69 17.94 37.64
N ILE A 78 -2.62 17.06 37.26
CA ILE A 78 -3.94 17.46 36.73
C ILE A 78 -4.82 17.97 37.88
N ALA A 79 -4.76 17.32 39.05
CA ALA A 79 -5.51 17.77 40.23
C ALA A 79 -5.07 19.17 40.70
N THR A 80 -3.76 19.48 40.70
CA THR A 80 -3.27 20.81 41.09
C THR A 80 -3.59 21.90 40.06
N ALA A 81 -3.58 21.59 38.77
CA ALA A 81 -4.00 22.53 37.72
C ALA A 81 -5.51 22.86 37.81
N GLY A 82 -6.35 21.86 38.10
CA GLY A 82 -7.80 22.04 38.29
C GLY A 82 -8.12 22.94 39.48
N VAL A 83 -7.40 22.78 40.60
CA VAL A 83 -7.57 23.64 41.79
C VAL A 83 -7.11 25.08 41.52
N ALA A 84 -6.01 25.28 40.80
CA ALA A 84 -5.55 26.62 40.44
C ALA A 84 -6.54 27.36 39.52
N ALA A 85 -7.13 26.67 38.53
CA ALA A 85 -8.15 27.25 37.65
C ALA A 85 -9.43 27.62 38.39
N ALA A 86 -9.86 26.80 39.36
CA ALA A 86 -11.01 27.09 40.21
C ALA A 86 -10.78 28.33 41.11
N CYS A 87 -9.56 28.51 41.63
CA CYS A 87 -9.21 29.70 42.43
C CYS A 87 -9.19 30.99 41.59
N VAL A 88 -8.72 30.93 40.34
CA VAL A 88 -8.73 32.10 39.43
C VAL A 88 -10.17 32.49 39.05
N LEU A 89 -11.04 31.51 38.82
CA LEU A 89 -12.46 31.76 38.55
C LEU A 89 -13.20 32.34 39.75
N PHE A 90 -12.88 31.90 40.98
CA PHE A 90 -13.50 32.47 42.19
C PHE A 90 -13.10 33.93 42.45
N LEU A 91 -11.89 34.34 42.06
CA LEU A 91 -11.44 35.74 42.18
C LEU A 91 -12.08 36.66 41.14
N ALA A 92 -12.44 36.14 39.95
CA ALA A 92 -13.07 36.92 38.89
C ALA A 92 -14.54 37.29 39.19
N VAL A 93 -15.23 36.55 40.07
CA VAL A 93 -16.66 36.77 40.37
C VAL A 93 -16.89 37.72 41.57
N GLN A 94 -15.83 38.09 42.31
CA GLN A 94 -15.96 38.95 43.50
C GLN A 94 -15.48 40.41 43.32
N VAL A 95 -15.24 40.88 42.09
CA VAL A 95 -14.94 42.30 41.84
C VAL A 95 -16.14 42.96 41.15
N PRO A 96 -17.01 43.69 41.87
CA PRO A 96 -18.03 44.51 41.26
C PRO A 96 -17.39 45.80 40.72
N GLY A 97 -17.51 46.01 39.41
CA GLY A 97 -17.35 47.33 38.80
C GLY A 97 -16.08 47.52 37.99
N TYR A 98 -16.05 46.99 36.77
CA TYR A 98 -15.35 47.60 35.62
C TYR A 98 -16.08 47.19 34.34
N LEU A 99 -17.24 47.81 34.11
CA LEU A 99 -17.84 47.93 32.79
C LEU A 99 -17.82 49.41 32.43
N SER A 100 -16.84 49.79 31.60
CA SER A 100 -16.80 51.09 30.94
C SER A 100 -17.03 50.86 29.45
N GLN A 101 -18.11 51.43 28.95
CA GLN A 101 -18.53 51.43 27.54
C GLN A 101 -17.73 52.44 26.69
N PRO A 102 -17.92 52.45 25.34
CA PRO A 102 -16.87 52.78 24.36
C PRO A 102 -16.88 54.25 23.91
N SER A 103 -15.76 54.71 23.36
CA SER A 103 -15.70 55.94 22.57
C SER A 103 -15.33 55.66 21.11
N MET A 104 -16.23 56.02 20.21
CA MET A 104 -15.90 56.41 18.83
C MET A 104 -15.10 57.72 18.84
N ASP A 105 -14.09 57.88 17.99
CA ASP A 105 -14.21 58.76 16.82
C ASP A 105 -13.05 58.63 15.81
N LYS A 106 -13.34 59.12 14.61
CA LYS A 106 -12.70 59.01 13.29
C LYS A 106 -11.31 59.66 13.14
N GLY A 107 -10.59 59.26 12.08
CA GLY A 107 -9.74 60.20 11.32
C GLY A 107 -8.60 59.61 10.48
N MET A 108 -8.86 59.45 9.18
CA MET A 108 -7.97 59.67 8.00
C MET A 108 -6.49 59.21 8.03
N MET A 109 -6.11 58.36 7.06
CA MET A 109 -5.39 58.78 5.85
C MET A 109 -5.06 57.59 4.92
N SER A 110 -5.25 57.82 3.62
CA SER A 110 -4.89 56.94 2.50
C SER A 110 -3.45 57.20 2.09
N ILE A 111 -2.66 56.18 1.73
CA ILE A 111 -1.59 56.30 0.71
C ILE A 111 -1.52 54.98 -0.09
N ALA A 112 -1.48 55.15 -1.40
CA ALA A 112 -1.32 54.16 -2.46
C ALA A 112 0.14 53.70 -2.65
N GLY A 113 0.35 52.68 -3.48
CA GLY A 113 1.65 52.27 -4.01
C GLY A 113 1.68 50.75 -4.10
N ASP A 114 1.31 50.14 -5.23
CA ASP A 114 2.09 49.99 -6.48
C ASP A 114 2.58 48.55 -6.57
N ALA A 115 2.15 47.88 -7.64
CA ALA A 115 2.80 46.69 -8.17
C ALA A 115 4.19 47.07 -8.72
N PRO A 116 5.08 46.09 -8.93
CA PRO A 116 5.13 45.58 -10.30
C PRO A 116 5.33 44.06 -10.40
N ALA A 117 5.13 43.63 -11.64
CA ALA A 117 5.17 42.28 -12.15
C ALA A 117 6.59 41.78 -12.47
N GLN A 118 6.61 40.51 -12.90
CA GLN A 118 7.59 39.81 -13.75
C GLN A 118 8.78 39.12 -13.05
N HIS A 119 8.82 37.79 -13.15
CA HIS A 119 9.75 37.17 -14.11
C HIS A 119 9.38 35.71 -14.42
N GLU A 120 9.11 35.45 -15.71
CA GLU A 120 9.29 34.17 -16.37
C GLU A 120 10.78 33.79 -16.35
N MET A 121 11.08 32.50 -16.18
CA MET A 121 12.18 31.84 -16.88
C MET A 121 11.77 30.41 -17.24
N SER A 122 11.43 30.27 -18.52
CA SER A 122 11.70 29.08 -19.32
C SER A 122 13.20 28.72 -19.26
N ASN A 123 13.53 27.43 -19.27
CA ASN A 123 14.55 26.97 -20.20
C ASN A 123 14.36 25.50 -20.59
N GLU A 124 14.38 25.34 -21.91
CA GLU A 124 14.40 24.13 -22.70
C GLU A 124 15.74 23.38 -22.58
N ASN A 125 15.65 22.08 -22.87
CA ASN A 125 16.57 21.25 -23.66
C ASN A 125 18.08 21.39 -23.43
N ASP A 126 18.73 20.26 -23.13
CA ASP A 126 19.50 19.63 -24.20
C ASP A 126 19.68 18.12 -24.02
N ARG A 127 19.49 17.44 -25.15
CA ARG A 127 19.87 16.06 -25.41
C ARG A 127 21.38 15.94 -25.39
N LEU A 128 21.91 14.76 -25.05
CA LEU A 128 22.98 14.12 -25.81
C LEU A 128 23.00 12.62 -25.49
N ASN A 129 22.79 11.82 -26.54
CA ASN A 129 23.20 10.42 -26.63
C ASN A 129 24.69 10.31 -26.34
N ASP A 130 25.15 9.25 -25.68
CA ASP A 130 26.13 8.40 -26.36
C ASP A 130 26.16 6.96 -25.84
N THR A 131 26.28 6.09 -26.83
CA THR A 131 26.49 4.64 -26.76
C THR A 131 27.89 4.29 -26.29
N SER A 132 28.05 3.20 -25.52
CA SER A 132 29.15 2.25 -25.78
C SER A 132 28.87 0.90 -25.14
N ALA A 133 29.10 -0.12 -25.97
CA ALA A 133 29.03 -1.53 -25.66
C ALA A 133 30.25 -1.98 -24.84
N PHE A 134 30.08 -2.98 -23.98
CA PHE A 134 31.12 -3.97 -23.75
C PHE A 134 30.51 -5.35 -23.44
N ASP A 135 30.86 -6.28 -24.31
CA ASP A 135 30.61 -7.72 -24.25
C ASP A 135 31.41 -8.36 -23.10
N THR A 136 30.83 -9.33 -22.39
CA THR A 136 31.50 -10.63 -22.13
C THR A 136 30.57 -11.65 -21.47
N SER A 137 30.25 -12.66 -22.29
CA SER A 137 29.82 -14.04 -22.01
C SER A 137 30.05 -14.63 -20.61
N GLY A 138 29.00 -15.27 -20.09
CA GLY A 138 29.04 -16.28 -19.04
C GLY A 138 27.78 -17.15 -19.06
N THR A 139 27.84 -18.24 -19.81
CA THR A 139 26.75 -19.11 -20.25
C THR A 139 26.10 -19.90 -19.12
N GLN A 140 24.77 -19.78 -18.93
CA GLN A 140 23.93 -20.90 -18.46
C GLN A 140 22.73 -21.06 -19.39
N LYS A 141 22.70 -22.23 -20.03
CA LYS A 141 21.77 -22.67 -21.04
C LYS A 141 20.56 -23.26 -20.31
N LEU A 142 19.45 -22.52 -20.26
CA LEU A 142 18.13 -23.06 -19.92
C LEU A 142 17.20 -22.77 -21.10
N ASP A 143 16.88 -23.86 -21.80
CA ASP A 143 15.84 -24.08 -22.80
C ASP A 143 15.14 -22.86 -23.40
N THR A 144 15.68 -22.50 -24.57
CA THR A 144 15.10 -21.61 -25.56
C THR A 144 13.83 -22.24 -26.14
N ALA A 145 12.67 -21.84 -25.62
CA ALA A 145 11.39 -22.02 -26.31
C ALA A 145 11.10 -20.74 -27.12
N ASN A 146 11.47 -20.78 -28.41
CA ASN A 146 10.93 -20.00 -29.53
C ASN A 146 10.44 -18.56 -29.25
N SER A 147 11.32 -17.57 -29.45
CA SER A 147 10.87 -16.22 -29.81
C SER A 147 10.45 -16.19 -31.28
N ALA A 148 9.29 -16.79 -31.59
CA ALA A 148 8.53 -16.32 -32.73
C ALA A 148 8.01 -14.93 -32.35
N SER A 149 8.33 -13.92 -33.16
CA SER A 149 7.53 -12.70 -33.25
C SER A 149 6.10 -13.14 -33.57
N HIS A 150 5.30 -13.39 -32.53
CA HIS A 150 3.89 -13.70 -32.68
C HIS A 150 3.21 -12.40 -33.04
N ALA A 151 3.06 -12.17 -34.34
CA ALA A 151 2.14 -11.16 -34.85
C ALA A 151 0.81 -11.33 -34.10
N LEU A 152 0.31 -10.23 -33.53
CA LEU A 152 -0.96 -10.21 -32.83
C LEU A 152 -2.06 -10.81 -33.71
N ASN A 153 -2.93 -11.61 -33.11
CA ASN A 153 -4.11 -12.13 -33.80
C ASN A 153 -4.85 -10.96 -34.48
N PRO A 154 -5.16 -11.04 -35.78
CA PRO A 154 -5.85 -9.99 -36.51
C PRO A 154 -7.14 -9.52 -35.84
N LYS A 155 -7.88 -10.43 -35.16
CA LYS A 155 -9.11 -10.11 -34.43
C LYS A 155 -8.87 -9.21 -33.22
N ILE A 156 -7.72 -9.37 -32.56
CA ILE A 156 -7.31 -8.47 -31.47
C ILE A 156 -7.07 -7.07 -32.04
N THR A 157 -6.34 -6.98 -33.16
CA THR A 157 -6.07 -5.69 -33.82
C THR A 157 -7.36 -5.02 -34.31
N GLU A 158 -8.29 -5.80 -34.85
CA GLU A 158 -9.61 -5.33 -35.29
C GLU A 158 -10.43 -4.81 -34.09
N LEU A 159 -10.47 -5.54 -32.97
CA LEU A 159 -11.16 -5.11 -31.77
C LEU A 159 -10.60 -3.79 -31.25
N LEU A 160 -9.28 -3.68 -31.09
CA LEU A 160 -8.65 -2.46 -30.59
C LEU A 160 -8.93 -1.27 -31.52
N SER A 161 -8.81 -1.48 -32.83
CA SER A 161 -9.09 -0.45 -33.84
C SER A 161 -10.55 0.02 -33.81
N LYS A 162 -11.51 -0.89 -33.59
CA LYS A 162 -12.93 -0.55 -33.44
C LYS A 162 -13.19 0.43 -32.29
N TYR A 163 -12.35 0.41 -31.25
CA TYR A 163 -12.43 1.31 -30.10
C TYR A 163 -11.38 2.43 -30.12
N SER A 164 -10.74 2.65 -31.28
CA SER A 164 -9.73 3.70 -31.49
C SER A 164 -8.47 3.54 -30.62
N TRP A 165 -8.03 2.30 -30.43
CA TRP A 165 -6.77 1.96 -29.77
C TRP A 165 -5.79 1.36 -30.77
N THR A 166 -4.54 1.83 -30.71
CA THR A 166 -3.46 1.39 -31.60
C THR A 166 -2.37 0.70 -30.79
N PRO A 167 -2.04 -0.58 -31.06
CA PRO A 167 -0.87 -1.23 -30.46
C PRO A 167 0.41 -0.41 -30.72
N SER A 168 1.29 -0.32 -29.72
CA SER A 168 2.56 0.42 -29.82
C SER A 168 3.50 -0.17 -30.89
N GLY A 169 3.41 -1.48 -31.09
CA GLY A 169 4.35 -2.27 -31.89
C GLY A 169 5.33 -3.07 -31.03
N GLU A 170 5.35 -2.83 -29.71
CA GLU A 170 6.07 -3.67 -28.77
C GLU A 170 5.47 -5.08 -28.72
N PRO A 171 6.29 -6.12 -28.48
CA PRO A 171 5.78 -7.48 -28.31
C PRO A 171 4.73 -7.55 -27.20
N SER A 172 3.57 -8.17 -27.49
CA SER A 172 2.58 -8.43 -26.44
C SER A 172 3.12 -9.47 -25.46
N HIS A 173 2.95 -9.23 -24.17
CA HIS A 173 3.15 -10.29 -23.18
C HIS A 173 1.95 -11.24 -23.21
N GLN A 174 2.21 -12.55 -23.22
CA GLN A 174 1.17 -13.57 -23.26
C GLN A 174 1.24 -14.45 -22.02
N GLN A 175 0.08 -14.66 -21.40
CA GLN A 175 -0.04 -15.52 -20.23
C GLN A 175 -1.26 -16.43 -20.38
N THR A 176 -1.08 -17.73 -20.13
CA THR A 176 -2.21 -18.64 -19.97
C THR A 176 -2.80 -18.49 -18.57
N VAL A 177 -4.11 -18.21 -18.49
CA VAL A 177 -4.83 -17.99 -17.23
C VAL A 177 -6.13 -18.79 -17.23
N THR A 178 -6.53 -19.27 -16.05
CA THR A 178 -7.82 -19.94 -15.86
C THR A 178 -8.80 -18.97 -15.23
N ILE A 179 -9.95 -18.78 -15.87
CA ILE A 179 -11.07 -18.02 -15.31
C ILE A 179 -11.69 -18.88 -14.20
N PRO A 180 -11.91 -18.35 -12.99
CA PRO A 180 -12.42 -19.14 -11.87
C PRO A 180 -13.83 -19.66 -12.17
N GLU A 181 -14.17 -20.81 -11.59
CA GLU A 181 -15.49 -21.45 -11.73
C GLU A 181 -16.64 -20.57 -11.22
N THR A 182 -16.34 -19.65 -10.30
CA THR A 182 -17.28 -18.68 -9.77
C THR A 182 -16.61 -17.33 -9.57
N PHE A 183 -17.39 -16.26 -9.70
CA PHE A 183 -16.98 -14.89 -9.37
C PHE A 183 -17.34 -14.49 -7.94
N GLN A 184 -17.98 -15.40 -7.19
CA GLN A 184 -18.30 -15.20 -5.79
C GLN A 184 -17.03 -15.17 -4.94
N ASP A 185 -17.04 -14.30 -3.95
CA ASP A 185 -16.03 -14.25 -2.91
C ASP A 185 -16.09 -15.51 -2.03
N GLN A 186 -14.92 -15.96 -1.62
CA GLN A 186 -14.78 -16.97 -0.58
C GLN A 186 -13.99 -16.37 0.58
N PRO A 187 -14.62 -16.20 1.76
CA PRO A 187 -14.00 -15.62 2.94
C PRO A 187 -12.62 -16.23 3.27
N GLY A 188 -11.59 -15.38 3.28
CA GLY A 188 -10.21 -15.76 3.60
C GLY A 188 -9.43 -16.45 2.48
N VAL A 189 -10.07 -16.74 1.35
CA VAL A 189 -9.41 -17.15 0.11
C VAL A 189 -9.01 -15.90 -0.67
N PHE A 190 -7.91 -15.97 -1.40
CA PHE A 190 -7.50 -14.88 -2.29
C PHE A 190 -8.65 -14.53 -3.25
N PRO A 191 -9.08 -13.25 -3.36
CA PRO A 191 -10.33 -12.87 -4.01
C PRO A 191 -10.18 -12.78 -5.54
N LEU A 192 -9.70 -13.86 -6.14
CA LEU A 192 -9.55 -14.01 -7.58
C LEU A 192 -10.90 -13.82 -8.29
N GLY A 193 -11.97 -14.39 -7.74
CA GLY A 193 -13.32 -14.26 -8.28
C GLY A 193 -13.76 -12.80 -8.44
N LEU A 194 -13.44 -11.94 -7.47
CA LEU A 194 -13.80 -10.52 -7.49
C LEU A 194 -13.02 -9.72 -8.53
N TYR A 195 -11.74 -10.05 -8.76
CA TYR A 195 -10.98 -9.48 -9.88
C TYR A 195 -11.68 -9.77 -11.21
N TRP A 196 -12.02 -11.04 -11.44
CA TRP A 196 -12.69 -11.44 -12.68
C TRP A 196 -14.10 -10.87 -12.80
N ALA A 197 -14.82 -10.70 -11.69
CA ALA A 197 -16.12 -10.03 -11.65
C ALA A 197 -16.00 -8.58 -12.17
N GLN A 198 -15.02 -7.83 -11.66
CA GLN A 198 -14.79 -6.45 -12.05
C GLN A 198 -14.39 -6.36 -13.52
N HIS A 199 -13.46 -7.19 -13.98
CA HIS A 199 -12.99 -7.15 -15.36
C HIS A 199 -14.03 -7.67 -16.36
N ASN A 200 -14.94 -8.53 -15.91
CA ASN A 200 -16.14 -8.90 -16.67
C ASN A 200 -17.09 -7.71 -16.85
N LEU A 201 -17.20 -6.79 -15.89
CA LEU A 201 -18.00 -5.57 -16.05
C LEU A 201 -17.48 -4.73 -17.24
N TYR A 202 -16.17 -4.55 -17.34
CA TYR A 202 -15.53 -3.85 -18.46
C TYR A 202 -15.69 -4.58 -19.79
N SER A 203 -15.54 -5.92 -19.77
CA SER A 203 -15.71 -6.75 -20.96
C SER A 203 -17.16 -6.75 -21.47
N LYS A 204 -18.14 -6.76 -20.56
CA LYS A 204 -19.57 -6.67 -20.90
C LYS A 204 -19.90 -5.37 -21.61
N ASP A 205 -19.21 -4.30 -21.26
CA ASP A 205 -19.38 -3.02 -21.93
C ASP A 205 -19.20 -3.17 -23.44
N ILE A 206 -18.15 -3.87 -23.86
CA ILE A 206 -17.79 -4.04 -25.26
C ILE A 206 -18.46 -5.26 -25.93
N GLY A 207 -19.40 -5.91 -25.24
CA GLY A 207 -20.21 -7.01 -25.77
C GLY A 207 -19.67 -8.42 -25.50
N HIS A 208 -18.66 -8.55 -24.64
CA HIS A 208 -18.07 -9.82 -24.24
C HIS A 208 -18.51 -10.22 -22.83
N ASP A 209 -18.73 -11.50 -22.54
CA ASP A 209 -19.18 -11.95 -21.22
C ASP A 209 -18.36 -13.14 -20.74
N LEU A 210 -17.48 -12.89 -19.76
CA LEU A 210 -16.55 -13.85 -19.18
C LEU A 210 -17.26 -14.93 -18.37
N THR A 211 -18.52 -14.74 -17.96
CA THR A 211 -19.28 -15.78 -17.23
C THR A 211 -19.47 -17.05 -18.07
N ARG A 212 -19.41 -16.94 -19.40
CA ARG A 212 -19.54 -18.08 -20.32
C ARG A 212 -18.30 -18.96 -20.35
N TYR A 213 -17.19 -18.50 -19.80
CA TYR A 213 -15.89 -19.13 -19.83
C TYR A 213 -15.38 -19.46 -18.41
N GLN A 214 -16.26 -19.47 -17.41
CA GLN A 214 -15.89 -19.86 -16.04
C GLN A 214 -15.37 -21.30 -16.00
N GLY A 215 -14.24 -21.52 -15.34
CA GLY A 215 -13.53 -22.80 -15.30
C GLY A 215 -12.67 -23.07 -16.55
N GLU A 216 -12.74 -22.22 -17.58
CA GLU A 216 -11.93 -22.40 -18.79
C GLU A 216 -10.58 -21.69 -18.71
N THR A 217 -9.64 -22.21 -19.49
CA THR A 217 -8.31 -21.63 -19.66
C THR A 217 -8.26 -20.82 -20.95
N VAL A 218 -7.83 -19.56 -20.84
CA VAL A 218 -7.71 -18.59 -21.94
C VAL A 218 -6.28 -18.05 -22.02
N VAL A 219 -5.93 -17.42 -23.13
CA VAL A 219 -4.67 -16.68 -23.29
C VAL A 219 -4.95 -15.20 -23.07
N ALA A 220 -4.32 -14.60 -22.08
CA ALA A 220 -4.32 -13.16 -21.87
C ALA A 220 -3.16 -12.51 -22.63
N HIS A 221 -3.46 -11.48 -23.40
CA HIS A 221 -2.51 -10.64 -24.10
C HIS A 221 -2.45 -9.26 -23.43
N THR A 222 -1.30 -8.90 -22.89
CA THR A 222 -1.01 -7.54 -22.42
C THR A 222 -0.33 -6.77 -23.55
N ILE A 223 -1.01 -5.75 -24.05
CA ILE A 223 -0.62 -5.01 -25.26
C ILE A 223 -0.46 -3.54 -24.89
N GLN A 224 0.77 -3.03 -24.98
CA GLN A 224 1.01 -1.61 -24.80
C GLN A 224 0.39 -0.81 -25.96
N LEU A 225 -0.31 0.27 -25.63
CA LEU A 225 -0.98 1.14 -26.59
C LEU A 225 -0.16 2.39 -26.88
N LYS A 226 -0.35 2.98 -28.07
CA LYS A 226 0.24 4.29 -28.42
C LYS A 226 -0.45 5.42 -27.69
N GLU A 227 -1.76 5.33 -27.59
CA GLU A 227 -2.59 6.31 -26.91
C GLU A 227 -2.50 6.12 -25.40
N MET A 228 -2.47 7.22 -24.66
CA MET A 228 -2.71 7.20 -23.23
C MET A 228 -4.19 7.35 -22.96
N TRP A 229 -4.71 6.56 -22.04
CA TRP A 229 -6.00 6.83 -21.42
C TRP A 229 -5.88 8.10 -20.58
N ASP A 230 -6.47 9.18 -21.10
CA ASP A 230 -6.46 10.50 -20.48
C ASP A 230 -7.44 10.54 -19.30
N ASP A 231 -6.84 10.52 -18.11
CA ASP A 231 -7.51 10.64 -16.82
C ASP A 231 -6.77 11.62 -15.90
N GLY A 232 -5.95 12.49 -16.49
CA GLY A 232 -5.06 13.40 -15.76
C GLY A 232 -3.72 12.80 -15.31
N LEU A 233 -3.52 11.47 -15.39
CA LEU A 233 -2.22 10.84 -15.09
C LEU A 233 -1.44 10.56 -16.38
N LYS A 234 -0.14 10.86 -16.37
CA LYS A 234 0.76 10.54 -17.50
C LYS A 234 1.43 9.19 -17.29
N MET A 235 0.69 8.11 -17.54
CA MET A 235 1.22 6.74 -17.50
C MET A 235 0.82 5.98 -18.75
N ASN A 236 1.66 5.01 -19.14
CA ASN A 236 1.37 4.13 -20.26
C ASN A 236 0.09 3.34 -20.02
N THR A 237 -0.69 3.14 -21.08
CA THR A 237 -1.92 2.35 -21.05
C THR A 237 -1.68 1.03 -21.77
N ASN A 238 -2.11 -0.04 -21.13
CA ASN A 238 -2.14 -1.37 -21.72
C ASN A 238 -3.59 -1.74 -22.05
N ALA A 239 -3.80 -2.48 -23.12
CA ALA A 239 -5.00 -3.28 -23.31
C ALA A 239 -4.71 -4.71 -22.84
N ILE A 240 -5.59 -5.25 -22.02
CA ILE A 240 -5.65 -6.68 -21.77
C ILE A 240 -6.72 -7.27 -22.68
N VAL A 241 -6.37 -8.28 -23.46
CA VAL A 241 -7.28 -8.98 -24.36
C VAL A 241 -7.20 -10.47 -24.09
N LEU A 242 -8.34 -11.11 -23.82
CA LEU A 242 -8.44 -12.54 -23.61
C LEU A 242 -8.82 -13.23 -24.90
N GLU A 243 -8.10 -14.28 -25.25
CA GLU A 243 -8.32 -15.10 -26.42
C GLU A 243 -8.61 -16.56 -26.03
N LYS A 244 -9.59 -17.16 -26.68
CA LYS A 244 -9.86 -18.60 -26.64
C LYS A 244 -10.09 -19.10 -28.06
N ASP A 245 -9.32 -20.11 -28.46
CA ASP A 245 -9.46 -20.79 -29.76
C ASP A 245 -9.47 -19.82 -30.97
N GLY A 246 -8.64 -18.77 -30.91
CA GLY A 246 -8.56 -17.75 -31.96
C GLY A 246 -9.59 -16.63 -31.86
N GLU A 247 -10.55 -16.70 -30.93
CA GLU A 247 -11.60 -15.69 -30.72
C GLU A 247 -11.31 -14.82 -29.51
N VAL A 248 -11.65 -13.53 -29.60
CA VAL A 248 -11.60 -12.63 -28.45
C VAL A 248 -12.80 -12.88 -27.55
N VAL A 249 -12.55 -13.18 -26.27
CA VAL A 249 -13.58 -13.51 -25.29
C VAL A 249 -13.77 -12.45 -24.21
N GLY A 250 -12.87 -11.47 -24.11
CA GLY A 250 -12.98 -10.30 -23.25
C GLY A 250 -11.83 -9.34 -23.44
N ALA A 251 -12.01 -8.09 -23.03
CA ALA A 251 -10.95 -7.09 -23.06
C ALA A 251 -11.25 -5.88 -22.18
N TRP A 252 -10.20 -5.24 -21.69
CA TRP A 252 -10.24 -4.01 -20.90
C TRP A 252 -8.92 -3.22 -21.03
N LEU A 253 -8.91 -2.01 -20.49
CA LEU A 253 -7.72 -1.17 -20.36
C LEU A 253 -7.17 -1.30 -18.95
N GLU A 254 -5.85 -1.26 -18.82
CA GLU A 254 -5.14 -1.16 -17.55
C GLU A 254 -4.10 -0.04 -17.58
N LYS A 255 -3.88 0.58 -16.42
CA LYS A 255 -2.88 1.63 -16.21
C LYS A 255 -2.34 1.53 -14.78
N GLY A 256 -1.01 1.41 -14.66
CA GLY A 256 -0.39 1.13 -13.36
C GLY A 256 -0.88 -0.18 -12.75
N SER A 257 -0.80 -0.29 -11.42
CA SER A 257 -1.19 -1.48 -10.67
C SER A 257 -2.64 -1.48 -10.18
N GLU A 258 -3.45 -0.46 -10.45
CA GLU A 258 -4.76 -0.31 -9.77
C GLU A 258 -5.89 0.22 -10.66
N MET A 259 -5.59 0.65 -11.89
CA MET A 259 -6.57 1.37 -12.70
C MET A 259 -7.01 0.55 -13.90
N ALA A 260 -8.31 0.35 -14.03
CA ALA A 260 -8.91 -0.37 -15.15
C ALA A 260 -10.18 0.32 -15.66
N ALA A 261 -10.49 0.09 -16.94
CA ALA A 261 -11.71 0.55 -17.60
C ALA A 261 -12.07 -0.31 -18.82
N SER A 262 -13.28 -0.15 -19.32
CA SER A 262 -13.65 -0.66 -20.65
C SER A 262 -12.82 -0.01 -21.76
N LEU A 263 -12.76 -0.64 -22.94
CA LEU A 263 -12.15 -0.02 -24.13
C LEU A 263 -12.90 1.26 -24.57
N ARG A 264 -14.10 1.54 -24.04
CA ARG A 264 -14.80 2.82 -24.20
C ARG A 264 -14.41 3.89 -23.19
N LYS A 265 -13.37 3.66 -22.39
CA LYS A 265 -12.87 4.56 -21.33
C LYS A 265 -13.85 4.79 -20.18
N ARG A 266 -14.87 3.94 -20.04
CA ARG A 266 -15.80 3.96 -18.90
C ARG A 266 -15.21 3.13 -17.76
N ASP A 267 -15.09 3.76 -16.60
CA ASP A 267 -14.56 3.14 -15.39
C ASP A 267 -15.64 2.34 -14.65
N PHE A 268 -15.31 1.83 -13.46
CA PHE A 268 -16.24 1.04 -12.67
C PHE A 268 -17.45 1.87 -12.23
N VAL A 269 -17.30 3.13 -11.81
CA VAL A 269 -18.42 3.98 -11.34
C VAL A 269 -19.42 4.20 -12.48
N ASP A 270 -18.92 4.51 -13.67
CA ASP A 270 -19.74 4.73 -14.87
C ASP A 270 -20.56 3.50 -15.25
N LEU A 271 -19.99 2.30 -15.08
CA LEU A 271 -20.61 1.05 -15.53
C LEU A 271 -21.46 0.38 -14.46
N ALA A 272 -21.02 0.38 -13.21
CA ALA A 272 -21.72 -0.25 -12.10
C ALA A 272 -22.95 0.57 -11.68
N GLY A 273 -22.87 1.91 -11.77
CA GLY A 273 -23.93 2.82 -11.32
C GLY A 273 -24.22 2.73 -9.82
N ALA A 274 -23.32 2.13 -9.04
CA ALA A 274 -23.42 1.90 -7.61
C ALA A 274 -22.01 1.91 -6.98
N SER A 275 -21.94 2.00 -5.66
CA SER A 275 -20.66 1.80 -4.98
C SER A 275 -20.19 0.34 -5.10
N TRP A 276 -18.87 0.10 -4.96
CA TRP A 276 -18.28 -1.25 -4.98
C TRP A 276 -19.03 -2.26 -4.14
N ASP A 277 -19.30 -1.91 -2.89
CA ASP A 277 -19.94 -2.79 -1.93
C ASP A 277 -21.38 -3.12 -2.31
N GLU A 278 -22.15 -2.10 -2.71
CA GLU A 278 -23.53 -2.27 -3.16
C GLU A 278 -23.59 -3.11 -4.44
N TRP A 279 -22.67 -2.89 -5.37
CA TRP A 279 -22.58 -3.67 -6.60
C TRP A 279 -22.24 -5.13 -6.31
N LEU A 280 -21.25 -5.40 -5.46
CA LEU A 280 -20.87 -6.77 -5.08
C LEU A 280 -22.04 -7.54 -4.46
N GLN A 281 -22.79 -6.90 -3.55
CA GLN A 281 -23.99 -7.50 -2.96
C GLN A 281 -25.10 -7.68 -3.99
N ALA A 282 -25.38 -6.67 -4.82
CA ALA A 282 -26.45 -6.72 -5.82
C ALA A 282 -26.22 -7.80 -6.89
N GLN A 283 -24.95 -8.07 -7.23
CA GLN A 283 -24.58 -9.16 -8.13
C GLN A 283 -24.51 -10.53 -7.44
N GLY A 284 -24.67 -10.59 -6.11
CA GLY A 284 -24.55 -11.83 -5.35
C GLY A 284 -23.13 -12.39 -5.29
N TYR A 285 -22.11 -11.53 -5.45
CA TYR A 285 -20.70 -11.91 -5.33
C TYR A 285 -20.24 -11.93 -3.88
N VAL A 286 -20.88 -11.14 -3.00
CA VAL A 286 -20.60 -11.11 -1.56
C VAL A 286 -21.92 -11.21 -0.79
N SER A 287 -21.91 -11.94 0.32
CA SER A 287 -23.03 -12.05 1.25
C SER A 287 -22.61 -11.61 2.65
N TYR A 288 -23.36 -10.69 3.23
CA TYR A 288 -23.20 -10.25 4.63
C TYR A 288 -24.24 -10.85 5.57
N THR A 289 -25.17 -11.64 5.03
CA THR A 289 -26.21 -12.33 5.81
C THR A 289 -25.90 -13.81 5.99
N GLU A 290 -24.90 -14.33 5.28
CA GLU A 290 -24.47 -15.73 5.36
C GLU A 290 -22.95 -15.82 5.51
N GLY A 291 -22.48 -16.95 6.05
CA GLY A 291 -21.06 -17.23 6.22
C GLY A 291 -20.36 -16.36 7.29
N PRO A 292 -19.01 -16.34 7.29
CA PRO A 292 -18.20 -15.64 8.29
C PRO A 292 -18.54 -14.16 8.49
N ASP A 293 -18.95 -13.45 7.43
CA ASP A 293 -19.24 -12.01 7.54
C ASP A 293 -20.51 -11.73 8.34
N ALA A 294 -21.49 -12.65 8.30
CA ALA A 294 -22.69 -12.57 9.12
C ALA A 294 -22.36 -12.68 10.63
N GLU A 295 -21.38 -13.52 10.99
CA GLU A 295 -20.93 -13.69 12.38
C GLU A 295 -20.23 -12.44 12.93
N MET A 296 -19.71 -11.59 12.04
CA MET A 296 -18.95 -10.38 12.38
C MET A 296 -19.77 -9.10 12.29
N LYS A 297 -21.04 -9.17 11.89
CA LYS A 297 -21.89 -8.00 11.63
C LYS A 297 -21.98 -7.02 12.81
N ASP A 298 -22.07 -7.57 14.03
CA ASP A 298 -22.21 -6.81 15.26
C ASP A 298 -20.87 -6.55 15.97
N TRP A 299 -19.74 -6.93 15.38
CA TRP A 299 -18.44 -6.70 15.97
C TRP A 299 -18.10 -5.21 15.99
N THR A 300 -17.45 -4.78 17.06
CA THR A 300 -16.84 -3.46 17.11
C THR A 300 -15.53 -3.45 16.31
N PRO A 301 -15.08 -2.28 15.85
CA PRO A 301 -13.74 -2.10 15.28
C PRO A 301 -12.61 -2.74 16.08
N GLN A 302 -12.64 -2.61 17.41
CA GLN A 302 -11.64 -3.21 18.30
C GLN A 302 -11.67 -4.74 18.24
N GLN A 303 -12.86 -5.35 18.18
CA GLN A 303 -12.98 -6.81 18.09
C GLN A 303 -12.39 -7.32 16.76
N VAL A 304 -12.61 -6.60 15.65
CA VAL A 304 -12.01 -6.92 14.35
C VAL A 304 -10.48 -6.91 14.44
N ILE A 305 -9.90 -5.85 15.00
CA ILE A 305 -8.44 -5.72 15.15
C ILE A 305 -7.86 -6.79 16.07
N LEU A 306 -8.49 -7.04 17.21
CA LEU A 306 -8.03 -8.09 18.13
C LEU A 306 -8.09 -9.47 17.47
N LYS A 307 -9.17 -9.76 16.72
CA LYS A 307 -9.31 -11.03 15.98
C LYS A 307 -8.24 -11.19 14.91
N TYR A 308 -7.87 -10.10 14.23
CA TYR A 308 -6.83 -10.11 13.20
C TYR A 308 -5.48 -10.59 13.76
N PHE A 309 -5.03 -10.01 14.87
CA PHE A 309 -3.77 -10.41 15.51
C PHE A 309 -3.87 -11.80 16.17
N GLU A 310 -5.01 -12.13 16.79
CA GLU A 310 -5.26 -13.48 17.31
C GLU A 310 -5.14 -14.55 16.20
N ALA A 311 -5.71 -14.28 15.03
CA ALA A 311 -5.64 -15.17 13.89
C ALA A 311 -4.19 -15.37 13.43
N ILE A 312 -3.39 -14.31 13.34
CA ILE A 312 -1.96 -14.38 13.01
C ILE A 312 -1.20 -15.23 14.04
N GLN A 313 -1.42 -14.96 15.34
CA GLN A 313 -0.77 -15.69 16.43
C GLN A 313 -1.04 -17.20 16.37
N ASN A 314 -2.23 -17.60 15.91
CA ASN A 314 -2.65 -18.98 15.80
C ASN A 314 -2.37 -19.60 14.41
N GLY A 315 -1.68 -18.89 13.50
CA GLY A 315 -1.43 -19.34 12.13
C GLY A 315 -2.68 -19.37 11.23
N GLY A 316 -3.79 -18.78 11.67
CA GLY A 316 -5.06 -18.70 10.96
C GLY A 316 -5.11 -17.58 9.92
N TYR A 317 -4.17 -17.54 8.98
CA TYR A 317 -4.01 -16.41 8.05
C TYR A 317 -5.24 -16.16 7.17
N ALA A 318 -5.98 -17.20 6.76
CA ALA A 318 -7.23 -17.04 6.04
C ALA A 318 -8.26 -16.21 6.84
N THR A 319 -8.33 -16.40 8.15
CA THR A 319 -9.17 -15.56 9.02
C THR A 319 -8.68 -14.12 9.05
N ALA A 320 -7.36 -13.91 9.13
CA ALA A 320 -6.77 -12.57 9.09
C ALA A 320 -7.12 -11.84 7.78
N TYR A 321 -6.96 -12.49 6.63
CA TYR A 321 -7.32 -11.92 5.33
C TYR A 321 -8.82 -11.69 5.16
N ASN A 322 -9.66 -12.56 5.74
CA ASN A 322 -11.10 -12.33 5.73
C ASN A 322 -11.50 -11.04 6.47
N LEU A 323 -10.68 -10.56 7.41
CA LEU A 323 -10.95 -9.31 8.13
C LEU A 323 -10.61 -8.06 7.31
N TYR A 324 -10.01 -8.20 6.12
CA TYR A 324 -9.80 -7.08 5.20
C TYR A 324 -11.09 -6.70 4.47
N SER A 325 -11.26 -5.40 4.21
CA SER A 325 -12.37 -4.90 3.40
C SER A 325 -12.21 -5.37 1.96
N LYS A 326 -13.30 -5.51 1.20
CA LYS A 326 -13.19 -6.04 -0.17
C LYS A 326 -12.38 -5.11 -1.07
N ALA A 327 -12.49 -3.80 -0.84
CA ALA A 327 -11.66 -2.82 -1.52
C ALA A 327 -10.19 -2.85 -1.08
N TYR A 328 -9.87 -3.21 0.16
CA TYR A 328 -8.46 -3.40 0.52
C TYR A 328 -7.90 -4.66 -0.10
N GLN A 329 -8.68 -5.74 -0.17
CA GLN A 329 -8.21 -6.96 -0.82
C GLN A 329 -7.90 -6.76 -2.32
N SER A 330 -8.55 -5.82 -3.01
CA SER A 330 -8.24 -5.54 -4.42
C SER A 330 -6.85 -4.96 -4.66
N THR A 331 -6.20 -4.38 -3.64
CA THR A 331 -4.81 -3.89 -3.78
C THR A 331 -3.81 -5.04 -3.91
N TYR A 332 -4.21 -6.26 -3.56
CA TYR A 332 -3.37 -7.46 -3.67
C TYR A 332 -3.45 -8.15 -5.03
N TRP A 333 -4.27 -7.65 -5.98
CA TRP A 333 -4.43 -8.31 -7.29
C TRP A 333 -3.21 -8.18 -8.20
N HIS A 334 -2.33 -7.21 -7.99
CA HIS A 334 -1.25 -6.90 -8.94
C HIS A 334 0.12 -6.99 -8.27
N TYR A 335 1.11 -7.51 -9.00
CA TYR A 335 2.52 -7.49 -8.59
C TYR A 335 3.23 -6.27 -9.18
N GLU A 336 4.21 -5.74 -8.44
CA GLU A 336 5.05 -4.62 -8.87
C GLU A 336 5.81 -4.86 -10.19
N THR A 337 6.05 -6.13 -10.55
CA THR A 337 6.91 -6.48 -11.69
C THR A 337 6.22 -6.47 -13.05
N GLY A 338 4.89 -6.31 -13.11
CA GLY A 338 4.12 -6.19 -14.36
C GLY A 338 4.16 -7.41 -15.31
N GLN A 339 4.78 -8.52 -14.90
CA GLN A 339 4.95 -9.73 -15.73
C GLN A 339 3.80 -10.73 -15.60
N THR A 340 2.88 -10.52 -14.68
CA THR A 340 1.72 -11.39 -14.47
C THR A 340 0.46 -10.54 -14.45
N LEU A 341 -0.58 -11.01 -15.13
CA LEU A 341 -1.88 -10.33 -15.18
C LEU A 341 -2.49 -10.13 -13.78
N ILE A 342 -2.41 -11.17 -12.95
CA ILE A 342 -2.96 -11.18 -11.60
C ILE A 342 -2.06 -12.01 -10.68
N ALA A 343 -1.93 -11.55 -9.44
CA ALA A 343 -1.31 -12.29 -8.35
C ALA A 343 -2.06 -13.59 -8.06
N LYS A 344 -1.33 -14.61 -7.60
CA LYS A 344 -1.91 -15.94 -7.34
C LYS A 344 -2.25 -16.17 -5.87
N ASP A 345 -1.72 -15.32 -5.01
CA ASP A 345 -1.86 -15.41 -3.57
C ASP A 345 -1.67 -14.02 -2.93
N TRP A 346 -1.68 -13.99 -1.60
CA TRP A 346 -1.56 -12.77 -0.79
C TRP A 346 -0.12 -12.24 -0.66
N SER A 347 0.83 -12.67 -1.49
CA SER A 347 2.24 -12.28 -1.35
C SER A 347 2.48 -10.83 -1.76
N THR A 348 2.25 -9.89 -0.84
CA THR A 348 2.79 -8.53 -0.93
C THR A 348 3.17 -8.02 0.47
N GLY A 349 4.33 -7.37 0.58
CA GLY A 349 4.70 -6.49 1.70
C GLY A 349 5.12 -7.14 3.03
N GLY A 350 5.89 -6.39 3.81
CA GLY A 350 6.42 -6.80 5.12
C GLY A 350 5.36 -6.94 6.22
N LEU A 351 4.26 -6.19 6.12
CA LEU A 351 3.13 -6.21 7.05
C LEU A 351 2.07 -7.27 6.74
N SER A 352 2.30 -8.12 5.74
CA SER A 352 1.41 -9.23 5.42
C SER A 352 1.24 -10.16 6.62
N PRO A 353 0.01 -10.64 6.92
CA PRO A 353 -0.24 -11.66 7.94
C PRO A 353 0.73 -12.84 7.82
N GLN A 354 1.04 -13.24 6.58
CA GLN A 354 1.94 -14.36 6.32
C GLN A 354 3.40 -14.10 6.67
N ASN A 355 3.87 -12.85 6.71
CA ASN A 355 5.23 -12.52 7.13
C ASN A 355 5.35 -12.45 8.67
N MET A 356 4.25 -12.33 9.41
CA MET A 356 4.27 -12.37 10.88
C MET A 356 4.24 -13.82 11.38
N SER A 357 5.28 -14.22 12.11
CA SER A 357 5.37 -15.53 12.80
C SER A 357 4.77 -15.49 14.21
N PHE A 358 4.72 -14.31 14.81
CA PHE A 358 4.11 -14.03 16.10
C PHE A 358 3.59 -12.61 16.10
N ALA A 359 2.41 -12.38 16.67
CA ALA A 359 1.88 -11.04 16.89
C ALA A 359 0.95 -11.05 18.10
N LYS A 360 1.27 -10.27 19.13
CA LYS A 360 0.45 -10.15 20.34
C LYS A 360 0.16 -8.70 20.65
N VAL A 361 -1.13 -8.35 20.68
CA VAL A 361 -1.57 -7.00 21.06
C VAL A 361 -1.26 -6.76 22.54
N ILE A 362 -0.52 -5.68 22.81
CA ILE A 362 -0.21 -5.17 24.15
C ILE A 362 -1.23 -4.09 24.53
N ASP A 363 -1.50 -3.18 23.60
CA ASP A 363 -2.39 -2.04 23.82
C ASP A 363 -3.10 -1.65 22.53
N LEU A 364 -4.31 -1.09 22.67
CA LEU A 364 -5.15 -0.69 21.55
C LEU A 364 -5.93 0.56 21.93
N GLN A 365 -5.69 1.64 21.21
CA GLN A 365 -6.29 2.94 21.49
C GLN A 365 -6.91 3.53 20.24
N ALA A 366 -8.16 3.97 20.35
CA ALA A 366 -8.78 4.78 19.31
C ALA A 366 -8.03 6.10 19.21
N VAL A 367 -7.59 6.46 18.02
CA VAL A 367 -6.97 7.77 17.76
C VAL A 367 -8.02 8.67 17.13
N LYS A 368 -8.12 9.91 17.62
CA LYS A 368 -8.91 10.92 16.92
C LYS A 368 -8.13 11.23 15.65
N THR A 369 -8.79 11.19 14.50
CA THR A 369 -8.26 11.73 13.24
C THR A 369 -7.84 13.20 13.49
N PRO A 370 -6.53 13.47 13.50
CA PRO A 370 -5.86 14.07 12.35
C PRO A 370 -4.44 13.52 12.10
N ASP A 371 -3.85 13.84 10.94
CA ASP A 371 -2.41 13.75 10.61
C ASP A 371 -1.75 12.41 10.21
N VAL A 372 -2.40 11.24 10.33
CA VAL A 372 -1.88 10.05 9.62
C VAL A 372 -2.36 10.09 8.18
N TRP A 373 -1.41 10.25 7.25
CA TRP A 373 -1.58 9.91 5.84
C TRP A 373 -2.15 8.50 5.79
N ALA A 374 -3.45 8.34 5.56
CA ALA A 374 -3.90 7.06 5.04
C ALA A 374 -3.19 6.90 3.69
N PRO A 375 -2.69 5.70 3.37
CA PRO A 375 -1.97 5.50 2.14
C PRO A 375 -2.71 6.07 0.95
N SER A 376 -1.98 6.61 -0.04
CA SER A 376 -2.57 6.99 -1.33
C SER A 376 -3.38 5.83 -1.93
N GLU A 377 -2.97 4.60 -1.64
CA GLU A 377 -3.63 3.32 -1.95
C GLU A 377 -4.96 3.10 -1.18
N SER A 378 -5.17 3.83 -0.08
CA SER A 378 -6.34 3.74 0.80
C SER A 378 -7.31 4.92 0.69
N TYR A 379 -6.91 6.03 0.06
CA TYR A 379 -7.69 7.27 0.04
C TYR A 379 -8.36 7.57 -1.31
N ARG A 380 -9.69 7.74 -1.26
CA ARG A 380 -10.46 8.84 -1.89
C ARG A 380 -10.32 9.10 -3.41
N GLY A 381 -9.62 8.24 -4.14
CA GLY A 381 -9.53 8.20 -5.59
C GLY A 381 -9.84 6.82 -6.17
N SER A 382 -10.26 5.85 -5.34
CA SER A 382 -10.63 4.52 -5.84
C SER A 382 -11.76 4.70 -6.85
N ARG A 383 -11.52 4.31 -8.10
CA ARG A 383 -12.55 4.25 -9.15
C ARG A 383 -13.64 3.22 -8.87
N LEU A 384 -13.57 2.57 -7.71
CA LEU A 384 -14.59 1.70 -7.15
C LEU A 384 -15.82 2.46 -6.60
N GLY A 385 -15.84 3.80 -6.64
CA GLY A 385 -17.04 4.59 -6.29
C GLY A 385 -17.51 4.42 -4.84
N ARG A 386 -16.58 4.19 -3.91
CA ARG A 386 -16.89 3.79 -2.54
C ARG A 386 -17.64 4.87 -1.77
N GLN A 387 -18.66 4.45 -1.02
CA GLN A 387 -19.44 5.31 -0.12
C GLN A 387 -19.49 4.70 1.28
N LEU A 388 -18.45 4.97 2.09
CA LEU A 388 -18.33 4.40 3.43
C LEU A 388 -19.38 4.99 4.38
N VAL A 389 -20.00 4.14 5.20
CA VAL A 389 -20.96 4.57 6.24
C VAL A 389 -20.29 4.72 7.61
N GLY A 390 -19.05 4.27 7.76
CA GLY A 390 -18.26 4.41 8.98
C GLY A 390 -16.77 4.23 8.72
N GLU A 391 -15.96 5.00 9.44
CA GLU A 391 -14.50 4.94 9.40
C GLU A 391 -13.96 5.25 10.80
N GLN A 392 -12.98 4.48 11.26
CA GLN A 392 -12.26 4.71 12.52
C GLN A 392 -10.78 4.35 12.36
N GLN A 393 -9.95 4.91 13.22
CA GLN A 393 -8.51 4.63 13.23
C GLN A 393 -8.05 4.27 14.64
N TYR A 394 -7.09 3.35 14.71
CA TYR A 394 -6.54 2.83 15.94
C TYR A 394 -5.03 2.81 15.88
N GLN A 395 -4.39 3.21 16.98
CA GLN A 395 -3.01 2.86 17.25
C GLN A 395 -2.99 1.55 18.05
N VAL A 396 -2.23 0.58 17.58
CA VAL A 396 -2.10 -0.75 18.16
C VAL A 396 -0.64 -0.99 18.50
N THR A 397 -0.36 -1.17 19.79
CA THR A 397 0.96 -1.63 20.23
C THR A 397 0.97 -3.14 20.20
N VAL A 398 1.88 -3.73 19.43
CA VAL A 398 1.98 -5.17 19.19
C VAL A 398 3.41 -5.63 19.44
N ASP A 399 3.57 -6.75 20.14
CA ASP A 399 4.82 -7.51 20.16
C ASP A 399 4.82 -8.47 18.97
N VAL A 400 5.71 -8.28 18.01
CA VAL A 400 5.70 -8.97 16.71
C VAL A 400 7.05 -9.62 16.41
N LYS A 401 7.01 -10.75 15.71
CA LYS A 401 8.20 -11.37 15.11
C LYS A 401 7.95 -11.65 13.63
N TYR A 402 8.87 -11.22 12.78
CA TYR A 402 8.78 -11.43 11.35
C TYR A 402 9.52 -12.70 10.93
N LYS A 403 9.01 -13.37 9.88
CA LYS A 403 9.66 -14.52 9.25
C LYS A 403 10.85 -14.06 8.41
N THR A 404 10.67 -12.93 7.71
CA THR A 404 11.70 -12.27 6.93
C THR A 404 11.82 -10.84 7.44
N GLN A 405 13.04 -10.44 7.81
CA GLN A 405 13.30 -9.07 8.25
C GLN A 405 12.93 -8.10 7.13
N THR A 406 12.22 -7.05 7.51
CA THR A 406 11.83 -5.95 6.62
C THR A 406 12.36 -4.65 7.23
N GLU A 407 11.89 -3.49 6.79
CA GLU A 407 12.21 -2.22 7.45
C GLU A 407 11.78 -2.21 8.93
N GLN A 408 10.80 -3.04 9.29
CA GLN A 408 10.37 -3.23 10.67
C GLN A 408 11.16 -4.34 11.36
N THR A 409 11.59 -4.06 12.58
CA THR A 409 12.32 -4.99 13.43
C THR A 409 11.38 -5.78 14.34
N ASP A 410 11.86 -6.95 14.78
CA ASP A 410 11.18 -7.73 15.81
C ASP A 410 11.05 -6.96 17.13
N GLY A 411 10.00 -7.26 17.89
CA GLY A 411 9.75 -6.69 19.21
C GLY A 411 8.49 -5.82 19.26
N ILE A 412 8.50 -4.81 20.14
CA ILE A 412 7.33 -3.97 20.40
C ILE A 412 7.26 -2.86 19.35
N ASN A 413 6.27 -2.96 18.47
CA ASN A 413 5.97 -1.99 17.43
C ASN A 413 4.63 -1.29 17.67
N ALA A 414 4.52 -0.05 17.19
CA ALA A 414 3.25 0.65 17.08
C ALA A 414 2.79 0.59 15.63
N LEU A 415 1.59 0.04 15.40
CA LEU A 415 0.94 0.01 14.10
C LEU A 415 -0.29 0.90 14.12
N TYR A 416 -0.57 1.58 13.02
CA TYR A 416 -1.81 2.29 12.79
C TYR A 416 -2.70 1.45 11.89
N ILE A 417 -3.98 1.32 12.27
CA ILE A 417 -4.95 0.52 11.54
C ILE A 417 -6.19 1.35 11.28
N GLY A 418 -6.52 1.48 10.00
CA GLY A 418 -7.80 2.00 9.54
C GLY A 418 -8.82 0.89 9.43
N VAL A 419 -10.00 1.09 10.00
CA VAL A 419 -11.14 0.19 9.86
C VAL A 419 -12.34 0.93 9.30
N VAL A 420 -13.07 0.27 8.42
CA VAL A 420 -14.19 0.85 7.68
C VAL A 420 -15.42 -0.03 7.78
N LYS A 421 -16.57 0.60 7.55
CA LYS A 421 -17.86 -0.05 7.34
C LYS A 421 -18.36 0.38 5.96
N GLU A 422 -18.35 -0.56 5.01
CA GLU A 422 -18.58 -0.25 3.59
C GLU A 422 -20.05 0.05 3.28
N SER A 423 -20.98 -0.60 3.98
CA SER A 423 -22.41 -0.30 3.97
C SER A 423 -23.05 -0.58 5.33
N LYS A 424 -24.34 -0.27 5.50
CA LYS A 424 -25.04 -0.52 6.78
C LYS A 424 -25.05 -2.00 7.16
N GLU A 425 -25.14 -2.87 6.16
CA GLU A 425 -25.22 -4.33 6.32
C GLU A 425 -23.84 -4.99 6.44
N ALA A 426 -22.78 -4.39 5.88
CA ALA A 426 -21.42 -4.89 5.96
C ALA A 426 -20.89 -4.89 7.41
N PRO A 427 -20.10 -5.90 7.83
CA PRO A 427 -19.35 -5.84 9.08
C PRO A 427 -18.25 -4.78 9.03
N TRP A 428 -17.68 -4.43 10.18
CA TRP A 428 -16.44 -3.66 10.21
C TRP A 428 -15.27 -4.49 9.65
N LYS A 429 -14.40 -3.87 8.86
CA LYS A 429 -13.25 -4.51 8.22
C LYS A 429 -12.01 -3.62 8.26
N ILE A 430 -10.82 -4.21 8.21
CA ILE A 430 -9.54 -3.51 8.09
C ILE A 430 -9.37 -2.99 6.66
N GLN A 431 -9.02 -1.72 6.52
CA GLN A 431 -8.83 -1.04 5.24
C GLN A 431 -7.36 -0.78 4.90
N TRP A 432 -6.52 -0.64 5.92
CA TRP A 432 -5.08 -0.44 5.77
C TRP A 432 -4.40 -0.67 7.11
N ILE A 433 -3.12 -1.03 7.05
CA ILE A 433 -2.23 -1.20 8.20
C ILE A 433 -0.93 -0.49 7.84
N ASP A 434 -0.44 0.36 8.72
CA ASP A 434 0.81 1.10 8.54
C ASP A 434 1.66 1.06 9.82
N SER A 435 2.98 1.15 9.68
CA SER A 435 3.95 1.29 10.77
C SER A 435 4.60 2.67 10.82
N SER A 436 4.40 3.50 9.80
CA SER A 436 5.02 4.81 9.74
C SER A 436 4.46 5.71 10.85
N VAL A 437 5.36 6.28 11.66
CA VAL A 437 5.03 7.39 12.56
C VAL A 437 5.35 8.65 11.75
N HIS A 438 4.32 9.31 11.23
CA HIS A 438 4.49 10.61 10.57
C HIS A 438 4.67 11.73 11.60
#